data_AF-A0A7D8BCE9-F1
#
_entry.id   AF-A0A7D8BCE9-F1
#
_cell.length_a   1.000
_cell.length_b   1.000
_cell.length_c   1.000
_cell.angle_alpha   90.00
_cell.angle_beta   90.00
_cell.angle_gamma   90.00
#
_symmetry.space_group_name_H-M   'P 1'
#
loop_
_entity.id
_entity.type
_entity.pdbx_description
1 polymer ?
#
loop_
_entity_poly.entity_id
_entity_poly.type
_entity_poly.pdbx_seq_one_letter_code
_entity_poly.pdbx_strand_id
1 'polypeptide(L)' 'MPTTHHSAAAERHLQAAHAHEAAAASHNMNDHLRAHEQSKLAYEHSIEAHRQTEHIAEEEAKAAAKK' A
#
# COMPACT_ATOMS: atom_id res chain seq x y z
N MET A 1 -5.35 -16.24 -5.38
CA MET A 1 -4.99 -16.15 -3.95
C MET A 1 -3.52 -15.77 -3.88
N PRO A 2 -3.14 -14.63 -3.29
CA PRO A 2 -1.74 -14.25 -3.21
C PRO A 2 -1.07 -15.10 -2.12
N THR A 3 -0.33 -16.13 -2.52
CA THR A 3 0.20 -17.17 -1.62
C THR A 3 1.60 -16.86 -1.07
N THR A 4 2.12 -15.65 -1.25
CA THR A 4 3.44 -15.25 -0.74
C THR A 4 3.36 -13.87 -0.08
N HIS A 5 4.23 -13.61 0.89
CA HIS A 5 4.28 -12.32 1.59
C HIS A 5 4.51 -11.14 0.62
N HIS A 6 5.31 -11.34 -0.43
CA HIS A 6 5.51 -10.38 -1.51
C HIS A 6 4.21 -10.07 -2.27
N SER A 7 3.37 -11.07 -2.51
CA SER A 7 2.09 -10.88 -3.17
C SER A 7 1.10 -10.06 -2.32
N ALA A 8 1.15 -10.17 -1.00
CA ALA A 8 0.33 -9.36 -0.10
C ALA A 8 0.80 -7.90 0.00
N ALA A 9 2.12 -7.65 -0.02
CA ALA A 9 2.66 -6.29 -0.10
C ALA A 9 2.30 -5.62 -1.43
N ALA A 10 2.39 -6.36 -2.54
CA ALA A 10 1.97 -5.89 -3.86
C ALA A 10 0.47 -5.54 -3.90
N GLU A 11 -0.39 -6.35 -3.31
CA GLU A 11 -1.84 -6.08 -3.21
C GLU A 11 -2.13 -4.79 -2.45
N ARG A 12 -1.43 -4.53 -1.33
CA ARG A 12 -1.56 -3.29 -0.57
C ARG A 12 -1.07 -2.06 -1.37
N HIS A 13 0.00 -2.19 -2.14
CA HIS A 13 0.44 -1.12 -3.04
C HIS A 13 -0.59 -0.81 -4.13
N LEU A 14 -1.24 -1.84 -4.69
CA LEU A 14 -2.33 -1.66 -5.66
C LEU A 14 -3.54 -0.96 -5.02
N GLN A 15 -3.90 -1.29 -3.78
CA GLN A 15 -4.96 -0.61 -3.03
C GLN A 15 -4.64 0.88 -2.82
N ALA A 16 -3.39 1.20 -2.46
CA ALA A 16 -2.94 2.58 -2.30
C ALA A 16 -3.01 3.37 -3.63
N ALA A 17 -2.55 2.77 -4.74
CA ALA A 17 -2.62 3.39 -6.06
C ALA A 17 -4.07 3.69 -6.49
N HIS A 18 -4.97 2.73 -6.31
CA HIS A 18 -6.39 2.91 -6.61
C HIS A 18 -7.03 4.02 -5.76
N ALA A 19 -6.69 4.10 -4.47
CA ALA A 19 -7.18 5.16 -3.59
C ALA A 19 -6.68 6.55 -4.02
N HIS A 20 -5.43 6.65 -4.51
CA HIS A 20 -4.91 7.89 -5.09
C HIS A 20 -5.65 8.30 -6.38
N GLU A 21 -5.93 7.36 -7.27
CA GLU A 21 -6.72 7.63 -8.48
C GLU A 21 -8.13 8.10 -8.14
N ALA A 22 -8.77 7.45 -7.16
CA ALA A 22 -10.10 7.82 -6.70
C ALA A 22 -10.11 9.22 -6.07
N ALA A 23 -9.08 9.57 -5.29
CA ALA A 23 -8.92 10.91 -4.73
C ALA A 23 -8.79 11.98 -5.83
N ALA A 24 -7.97 11.72 -6.85
CA ALA A 24 -7.81 12.63 -7.99
C ALA A 24 -9.12 12.81 -8.77
N ALA A 25 -9.89 11.74 -8.96
CA ALA A 25 -11.21 11.80 -9.59
C ALA A 25 -12.19 12.68 -8.79
N SER A 26 -12.28 12.49 -7.47
CA SER A 26 -13.13 13.31 -6.59
C SER A 26 -12.71 14.78 -6.59
N HIS A 27 -11.39 15.05 -6.60
CA HIS A 27 -10.87 16.40 -6.71
C HIS A 27 -11.28 17.08 -8.02
N ASN A 28 -11.19 16.36 -9.14
CA ASN A 28 -11.63 16.85 -10.47
C ASN A 28 -13.15 17.12 -10.53
N MET A 29 -13.93 16.47 -9.67
CA MET A 29 -15.36 16.71 -9.51
C MET A 29 -15.68 17.86 -8.52
N ASN A 30 -14.67 18.55 -8.00
CA ASN A 30 -14.78 19.55 -6.92
C ASN A 30 -15.32 18.99 -5.59
N ASP A 31 -15.29 17.67 -5.40
CA ASP A 31 -15.60 17.02 -4.12
C ASP A 31 -14.30 16.86 -3.31
N HIS A 32 -13.85 17.98 -2.74
CA HIS A 32 -12.59 18.04 -2.01
C HIS A 32 -12.62 17.27 -0.68
N LEU A 33 -13.78 17.14 -0.05
CA LEU A 33 -13.92 16.37 1.20
C LEU A 33 -13.64 14.90 0.92
N ARG A 34 -14.29 14.33 -0.09
CA ARG A 34 -14.08 12.94 -0.48
C ARG A 34 -12.67 12.70 -1.00
N ALA A 35 -12.11 13.64 -1.77
CA ALA A 35 -10.72 13.56 -2.23
C ALA A 35 -9.73 13.49 -1.06
N HIS A 36 -9.96 14.26 0.00
CA HIS A 36 -9.13 14.24 1.21
C HIS A 36 -9.23 12.91 1.96
N GLU A 37 -10.46 12.39 2.15
CA GLU A 37 -10.68 11.10 2.80
C GLU A 37 -10.02 9.96 2.03
N GLN A 38 -10.16 9.93 0.71
CA GLN A 38 -9.51 8.93 -0.16
C GLN A 38 -7.99 9.06 -0.13
N SER A 39 -7.46 10.27 -0.06
CA SER A 39 -6.01 10.50 0.09
C SER A 39 -5.48 9.98 1.42
N LYS A 40 -6.25 10.11 2.52
CA LYS A 40 -5.88 9.50 3.81
C LYS A 40 -5.84 7.99 3.74
N LEU A 41 -6.85 7.36 3.14
CA LEU A 41 -6.89 5.90 2.96
C LEU A 41 -5.71 5.43 2.11
N ALA A 42 -5.36 6.15 1.04
CA ALA A 42 -4.20 5.85 0.21
C ALA A 42 -2.90 5.89 1.02
N TYR A 43 -2.74 6.90 1.88
CA TYR A 43 -1.60 7.03 2.77
C TYR A 43 -1.51 5.89 3.78
N GLU A 44 -2.62 5.50 4.39
CA GLU A 44 -2.69 4.35 5.32
C GLU A 44 -2.26 3.05 4.63
N HIS A 45 -2.83 2.75 3.46
CA HIS A 45 -2.44 1.58 2.66
C HIS A 45 -0.95 1.60 2.28
N SER A 46 -0.41 2.77 1.94
CA SER A 46 1.02 2.93 1.63
C SER A 46 1.92 2.63 2.83
N ILE A 47 1.55 3.11 4.03
CA ILE A 47 2.31 2.82 5.26
C ILE A 47 2.28 1.32 5.56
N GLU A 48 1.11 0.69 5.46
CA GLU A 48 0.98 -0.74 5.72
C GLU A 48 1.78 -1.57 4.72
N ALA A 49 1.74 -1.22 3.43
CA ALA A 49 2.54 -1.88 2.40
C ALA A 49 4.04 -1.74 2.67
N HIS A 50 4.48 -0.54 3.07
CA HIS A 50 5.87 -0.28 3.40
C HIS A 50 6.35 -1.13 4.58
N ARG A 51 5.65 -1.09 5.72
CA ARG A 51 5.99 -1.88 6.91
C ARG A 51 6.04 -3.38 6.62
N GLN A 52 5.10 -3.87 5.81
CA GLN A 52 5.06 -5.27 5.43
C GLN A 52 6.26 -5.64 4.54
N THR A 53 6.67 -4.75 3.64
CA THR A 53 7.86 -4.94 2.81
C THR A 53 9.15 -4.93 3.64
N GLU A 54 9.27 -4.03 4.61
CA GLU A 54 10.40 -4.00 5.55
C GLU A 54 10.50 -5.30 6.34
N HIS A 55 9.38 -5.79 6.89
CA HIS A 55 9.35 -7.06 7.61
C HIS A 55 9.80 -8.25 6.72
N ILE A 56 9.37 -8.28 5.46
CA ILE A 56 9.79 -9.34 4.53
C ILE A 56 11.30 -9.26 4.27
N ALA A 57 11.84 -8.05 4.06
CA ALA A 57 13.26 -7.86 3.83
C ALA A 57 14.11 -8.30 5.04
N GLU A 58 13.65 -8.02 6.26
CA GLU A 58 14.29 -8.49 7.49
C GLU A 58 14.30 -10.01 7.59
N GLU A 59 13.18 -10.67 7.30
CA GLU A 59 13.07 -12.13 7.36
C GLU A 59 13.93 -12.81 6.29
N GLU A 60 14.00 -12.26 5.06
CA GLU A 60 14.89 -12.75 4.01
C GLU A 60 16.37 -12.56 4.38
N ALA A 61 16.73 -11.42 4.99
CA ALA A 61 18.10 -11.18 5.47
C ALA A 61 18.51 -12.17 6.58
N LYS A 62 17.61 -12.44 7.54
CA LYS A 62 17.82 -13.46 8.58
C LYS A 62 17.96 -14.86 7.99
N ALA A 63 17.14 -15.21 6.99
CA ALA A 63 17.21 -16.50 6.32
C ALA A 63 18.51 -16.67 5.53
N ALA A 64 18.99 -15.61 4.88
CA ALA A 64 20.26 -15.60 4.15
C ALA A 64 21.47 -15.73 5.08
N ALA A 65 21.45 -15.07 6.25
CA ALA A 65 22.54 -15.13 7.24
C ALA A 65 22.63 -16.49 7.97
N LYS A 66 21.61 -17.33 7.87
CA LYS A 66 21.54 -18.67 8.50
C LYS A 66 22.01 -19.79 7.58
N LYS A 67 22.37 -19.46 6.33
CA LYS A 67 22.84 -20.38 5.28
C LYS A 67 24.37 -20.34 5.19
#